data_AF-A0A2G9TN12-F1
#
_entry.id   AF-A0A2G9TN12-F1
#
_cell.length_a   1.000
_cell.length_b   1.000
_cell.length_c   1.000
_cell.angle_alpha   90.00
_cell.angle_beta   90.00
_cell.angle_gamma   90.00
#
_symmetry.space_group_name_H-M   'P 1'
#
loop_
_entity.id
_entity.type
_entity.pdbx_description
1 polymer ?
#
loop_
_entity_poly.entity_id
_entity_poly.type
_entity_poly.pdbx_seq_one_letter_code
_entity_poly.pdbx_strand_id
1 'polypeptide(L)'
;LKIFIPVAKKFRLNDNDCLRDEDFDEDDPNRNDPYRPKWEALSNESTELLLQKLEPRAVFNGHSHRGCKKRWSQPAGGFWEYTVNSFSWRNGNRPTFLMATISEDDVLVGTCHLPNESTVINLYCITAIITVIWILRSLLMARYPGMLRNLRSHPSSDKLIKSG
;
A
#
# COMPACT_ATOMS: atom_id res chain seq x y z
N LEU A 1 20.95 -18.60 -12.63
CA LEU A 1 19.92 -17.65 -12.17
C LEU A 1 19.87 -16.44 -13.13
N LYS A 2 18.78 -16.25 -13.89
CA LYS A 2 18.63 -15.10 -14.81
C LYS A 2 17.47 -14.21 -14.33
N ILE A 3 17.77 -13.20 -13.52
CA ILE A 3 16.81 -12.18 -13.08
C ILE A 3 17.07 -10.92 -13.89
N PHE A 4 16.00 -10.28 -14.38
CA PHE A 4 16.10 -9.07 -15.17
C PHE A 4 15.36 -7.91 -14.51
N ILE A 5 16.04 -6.77 -14.38
CA ILE A 5 15.48 -5.55 -13.79
C ILE A 5 15.60 -4.41 -14.82
N PRO A 6 14.63 -4.27 -15.74
CA PRO A 6 14.63 -3.17 -16.69
C PRO A 6 14.21 -1.86 -16.01
N VAL A 7 14.56 -0.75 -16.66
CA VAL A 7 14.08 0.59 -16.28
C VAL A 7 12.64 0.82 -16.75
N ALA A 8 12.19 0.13 -17.82
CA ALA A 8 10.89 0.30 -18.43
C ALA A 8 10.12 -1.03 -18.55
N LYS A 9 8.79 -0.94 -18.62
CA LYS A 9 7.89 -2.09 -18.81
C LYS A 9 8.21 -2.81 -20.11
N LYS A 10 8.04 -4.13 -20.10
CA LYS A 10 7.99 -4.89 -21.36
C LYS A 10 6.81 -4.40 -22.19
N PHE A 11 6.90 -4.58 -23.51
CA PHE A 11 5.89 -4.11 -24.43
C PHE A 11 4.50 -4.63 -24.05
N ARG A 12 3.58 -3.71 -23.73
CA ARG A 12 2.17 -3.97 -23.47
C ARG A 12 1.35 -2.72 -23.73
N LEU A 13 0.08 -2.89 -24.04
CA LEU A 13 -0.82 -1.77 -24.33
C LEU A 13 -1.25 -1.04 -23.07
N ASN A 14 -1.57 -1.74 -21.98
CA ASN A 14 -1.98 -1.15 -20.70
C ASN A 14 -1.82 -2.19 -19.56
N ASP A 15 -2.36 -1.91 -18.38
CA ASP A 15 -2.29 -2.76 -17.19
C ASP A 15 -3.51 -3.69 -17.01
N ASN A 16 -4.34 -3.88 -18.05
CA ASN A 16 -5.52 -4.73 -17.95
C ASN A 16 -5.17 -6.21 -17.77
N ASP A 17 -4.10 -6.66 -18.42
CA ASP A 17 -3.60 -8.03 -18.31
C ASP A 17 -2.91 -8.33 -16.97
N CYS A 18 -2.79 -7.35 -16.08
CA CYS A 18 -2.23 -7.57 -14.75
C CYS A 18 -3.18 -8.45 -13.92
N LEU A 19 -2.63 -9.41 -13.19
CA LEU A 19 -3.36 -10.22 -12.24
C LEU A 19 -4.00 -9.33 -11.17
N ARG A 20 -5.26 -9.61 -10.84
CA ARG A 20 -5.96 -8.99 -9.71
C ARG A 20 -5.93 -9.98 -8.55
N ASP A 21 -5.07 -9.72 -7.59
CA ASP A 21 -4.98 -10.43 -6.31
C ASP A 21 -4.88 -9.40 -5.18
N GLU A 22 -4.92 -9.82 -3.92
CA GLU A 22 -4.91 -8.90 -2.76
C GLU A 22 -3.75 -7.87 -2.79
N ASP A 23 -2.64 -8.23 -3.44
CA ASP A 23 -1.45 -7.39 -3.54
C ASP A 23 -1.53 -6.37 -4.68
N PHE A 24 -2.19 -6.72 -5.78
CA PHE A 24 -2.22 -5.95 -7.04
C PHE A 24 -3.64 -5.48 -7.44
N ASP A 25 -4.64 -5.68 -6.59
CA ASP A 25 -6.04 -5.23 -6.76
C ASP A 25 -6.25 -3.79 -6.25
N GLU A 26 -5.28 -2.91 -6.49
CA GLU A 26 -5.53 -1.46 -6.34
C GLU A 26 -6.39 -0.99 -7.51
N ASP A 27 -7.53 -0.37 -7.18
CA ASP A 27 -8.38 0.31 -8.15
C ASP A 27 -7.67 1.58 -8.66
N ASP A 28 -6.70 1.38 -9.54
CA ASP A 28 -6.06 2.44 -10.30
C ASP A 28 -7.03 2.92 -11.39
N PRO A 29 -7.54 4.17 -11.31
CA PRO A 29 -8.46 4.72 -12.31
C PRO A 29 -7.83 4.76 -13.72
N ASN A 30 -6.51 4.80 -13.78
CA ASN A 30 -5.74 4.97 -15.01
C ASN A 30 -5.21 3.62 -15.55
N ARG A 31 -5.67 2.49 -15.03
CA ARG A 31 -5.19 1.15 -15.43
C ARG A 31 -5.36 0.86 -16.93
N ASN A 32 -6.43 1.39 -17.51
CA ASN A 32 -6.77 1.25 -18.92
C ASN A 32 -5.94 2.16 -19.84
N ASP A 33 -5.18 3.11 -19.28
CA ASP A 33 -4.47 4.11 -20.06
C ASP A 33 -3.44 3.44 -20.98
N PRO A 34 -3.43 3.79 -22.27
CA PRO A 34 -2.53 3.18 -23.22
C PRO A 34 -1.10 3.66 -22.98
N TYR A 35 -0.17 2.71 -22.91
CA TYR A 35 1.25 3.01 -22.84
C TYR A 35 1.81 3.46 -24.18
N ARG A 36 2.73 4.42 -24.11
CA ARG A 36 3.54 4.84 -25.24
C ARG A 36 4.78 3.93 -25.38
N PRO A 37 4.92 3.18 -26.49
CA PRO A 37 6.13 2.42 -26.76
C PRO A 37 7.34 3.36 -26.84
N LYS A 38 8.49 2.89 -26.35
CA LYS A 38 9.76 3.64 -26.19
C LYS A 38 9.73 4.74 -25.12
N TRP A 39 8.62 4.92 -24.40
CA TRP A 39 8.51 5.89 -23.30
C TRP A 39 8.14 5.20 -21.99
N GLU A 40 6.92 4.66 -21.90
CA GLU A 40 6.44 3.97 -20.69
C GLU A 40 6.63 2.45 -20.77
N ALA A 41 6.65 1.92 -22.00
CA ALA A 41 6.95 0.53 -22.30
C ALA A 41 8.04 0.44 -23.36
N LEU A 42 8.82 -0.64 -23.35
CA LEU A 42 9.79 -0.96 -24.40
C LEU A 42 9.07 -1.18 -25.74
N SER A 43 9.81 -1.03 -26.84
CA SER A 43 9.29 -1.44 -28.15
C SER A 43 9.08 -2.96 -28.19
N ASN A 44 8.23 -3.43 -29.10
CA ASN A 44 8.00 -4.87 -29.23
C ASN A 44 9.29 -5.61 -29.59
N GLU A 45 10.07 -5.06 -30.53
CA GLU A 45 11.32 -5.65 -31.00
C GLU A 45 12.37 -5.72 -29.87
N SER A 46 12.45 -4.68 -29.04
CA SER A 46 13.35 -4.66 -27.89
C SER A 46 12.93 -5.68 -26.83
N THR A 47 11.62 -5.81 -26.61
CA THR A 47 11.07 -6.79 -25.67
C THR A 47 11.39 -8.20 -26.13
N GLU A 48 11.10 -8.54 -27.39
CA GLU A 48 11.39 -9.84 -27.98
C GLU A 48 12.90 -10.16 -27.93
N LEU A 49 13.75 -9.20 -28.31
CA LEU A 49 15.21 -9.36 -28.25
C LEU A 49 15.70 -9.68 -26.82
N LEU A 50 15.19 -8.96 -25.81
CA LEU A 50 15.55 -9.17 -24.42
C LEU A 50 15.05 -10.53 -23.91
N LEU A 51 13.83 -10.93 -24.29
CA LEU A 51 13.27 -12.23 -23.92
C LEU A 51 14.09 -13.38 -24.50
N GLN A 52 14.47 -13.29 -25.77
CA GLN A 52 15.26 -14.32 -26.45
C GLN A 52 16.69 -14.40 -25.92
N LYS A 53 17.34 -13.26 -25.65
CA LYS A 53 18.73 -13.25 -25.18
C LYS A 53 18.86 -13.61 -23.70
N LEU A 54 17.94 -13.12 -22.87
CA LEU A 54 18.07 -13.23 -21.42
C LEU A 54 17.30 -14.40 -20.84
N GLU A 55 16.26 -14.92 -21.48
CA GLU A 55 15.42 -16.02 -20.98
C GLU A 55 15.18 -15.93 -19.44
N PRO A 56 14.60 -14.83 -18.96
CA PRO A 56 14.56 -14.54 -17.53
C PRO A 56 13.62 -15.50 -16.79
N ARG A 57 14.00 -15.88 -15.56
CA ARG A 57 13.14 -16.63 -14.62
C ARG A 57 12.12 -15.72 -13.92
N ALA A 58 12.47 -14.46 -13.72
CA ALA A 58 11.60 -13.42 -13.18
C ALA A 58 12.06 -12.05 -13.68
N VAL A 59 11.11 -11.13 -13.82
CA VAL A 59 11.38 -9.73 -14.16
C VAL A 59 10.81 -8.82 -13.10
N PHE A 60 11.63 -7.89 -12.61
CA PHE A 60 11.21 -6.88 -11.65
C PHE A 60 11.30 -5.51 -12.29
N ASN A 61 10.25 -4.73 -12.17
CA ASN A 61 10.19 -3.44 -12.81
C ASN A 61 9.69 -2.36 -11.83
N GLY A 62 10.03 -1.13 -12.15
CA GLY A 62 9.57 0.07 -11.45
C GLY A 62 9.08 1.10 -12.47
N HIS A 63 9.36 2.37 -12.19
CA HIS A 63 9.10 3.51 -13.08
C HIS A 63 7.65 3.94 -13.29
N SER A 64 6.68 3.03 -13.47
CA SER A 64 5.27 3.44 -13.62
C SER A 64 4.62 3.87 -12.31
N HIS A 65 5.24 3.54 -11.17
CA HIS A 65 4.71 3.78 -9.81
C HIS A 65 3.30 3.19 -9.67
N ARG A 66 3.08 2.01 -10.27
CA ARG A 66 1.81 1.29 -10.30
C ARG A 66 2.08 -0.19 -10.19
N GLY A 67 1.49 -0.84 -9.19
CA GLY A 67 1.64 -2.26 -8.95
C GLY A 67 1.06 -3.07 -10.11
N CYS A 68 1.81 -4.05 -10.60
CA CYS A 68 1.28 -5.01 -11.57
C CYS A 68 2.03 -6.34 -11.49
N LYS A 69 1.30 -7.45 -11.54
CA LYS A 69 1.85 -8.79 -11.66
C LYS A 69 1.33 -9.44 -12.94
N LYS A 70 2.20 -9.74 -13.90
CA LYS A 70 1.82 -10.30 -15.21
C LYS A 70 2.55 -11.60 -15.48
N ARG A 71 1.83 -12.62 -15.95
CA ARG A 71 2.44 -13.86 -16.46
C ARG A 71 2.79 -13.68 -17.93
N TRP A 72 4.01 -14.04 -18.28
CA TRP A 72 4.46 -14.14 -19.66
C TRP A 72 4.54 -15.62 -20.04
N SER A 73 3.96 -15.97 -21.19
CA SER A 73 3.98 -17.33 -21.75
C SER A 73 5.24 -17.63 -22.54
N GLN A 74 6.00 -16.60 -22.94
CA GLN A 74 7.25 -16.74 -23.67
C GLN A 74 8.42 -16.10 -22.91
N PRO A 75 9.62 -16.69 -22.96
CA PRO A 75 10.01 -17.92 -23.68
C PRO A 75 9.47 -19.20 -23.01
N ALA A 76 9.72 -20.38 -23.60
CA ALA A 76 9.01 -21.67 -23.38
C ALA A 76 8.81 -22.18 -21.93
N GLY A 77 9.47 -21.58 -20.93
CA GLY A 77 9.24 -21.87 -19.51
C GLY A 77 8.21 -20.97 -18.82
N GLY A 78 7.84 -19.84 -19.45
CA GLY A 78 7.04 -18.78 -18.86
C GLY A 78 7.66 -18.16 -17.60
N PHE A 79 7.42 -16.87 -17.36
CA PHE A 79 7.93 -16.21 -16.16
C PHE A 79 6.96 -15.16 -15.65
N TRP A 80 7.20 -14.70 -14.42
CA TRP A 80 6.43 -13.62 -13.82
C TRP A 80 7.18 -12.29 -13.94
N GLU A 81 6.45 -11.27 -14.38
CA GLU A 81 6.85 -9.88 -14.28
C GLU A 81 6.14 -9.23 -13.09
N TYR A 82 6.92 -8.62 -12.21
CA TYR A 82 6.45 -7.88 -11.04
C TYR A 82 6.83 -6.42 -11.21
N THR A 83 5.84 -5.54 -11.21
CA THR A 83 6.04 -4.09 -11.14
C THR A 83 5.68 -3.64 -9.74
N VAL A 84 6.63 -3.04 -9.03
CA VAL A 84 6.42 -2.53 -7.67
C VAL A 84 5.69 -1.19 -7.71
N ASN A 85 4.86 -0.93 -6.70
CA ASN A 85 4.26 0.39 -6.51
C ASN A 85 5.31 1.41 -6.00
N SER A 86 4.94 2.69 -5.93
CA SER A 86 5.76 3.67 -5.22
C SER A 86 5.90 3.30 -3.74
N PHE A 87 7.11 3.46 -3.19
CA PHE A 87 7.37 3.28 -1.75
C PHE A 87 6.71 4.38 -0.89
N SER A 88 6.32 5.49 -1.51
CA SER A 88 5.69 6.64 -0.85
C SER A 88 4.29 6.90 -1.38
N TRP A 89 3.50 7.66 -0.62
CA TRP A 89 2.16 8.11 -1.02
C TRP A 89 2.13 9.11 -2.19
N ARG A 90 3.29 9.49 -2.73
CA ARG A 90 3.40 10.49 -3.82
C ARG A 90 2.57 10.15 -5.06
N ASN A 91 2.40 8.86 -5.35
CA ASN A 91 1.82 8.38 -6.61
C ASN A 91 0.64 7.42 -6.42
N GLY A 92 0.31 7.05 -5.19
CA GLY A 92 -0.73 6.07 -4.91
C GLY A 92 -1.03 5.99 -3.41
N ASN A 93 -2.26 5.59 -3.09
CA ASN A 93 -2.72 5.52 -1.71
C ASN A 93 -2.08 4.33 -0.97
N ARG A 94 -1.73 3.25 -1.68
CA ARG A 94 -1.18 2.01 -1.11
C ARG A 94 0.31 1.79 -1.46
N PRO A 95 1.25 2.34 -0.68
CA PRO A 95 2.67 2.11 -0.92
C PRO A 95 3.05 0.66 -0.66
N THR A 96 3.90 0.09 -1.52
CA THR A 96 4.37 -1.29 -1.41
C THR A 96 5.85 -1.44 -1.71
N PHE A 97 6.44 -2.51 -1.19
CA PHE A 97 7.75 -2.99 -1.63
C PHE A 97 7.69 -4.50 -1.85
N LEU A 98 8.62 -5.03 -2.63
CA LEU A 98 8.70 -6.46 -2.94
C LEU A 98 9.83 -7.10 -2.15
N MET A 99 9.56 -8.27 -1.58
CA MET A 99 10.56 -9.15 -1.00
C MET A 99 10.72 -10.37 -1.91
N ALA A 100 11.88 -10.48 -2.57
CA ALA A 100 12.19 -11.62 -3.42
C ALA A 100 13.13 -12.58 -2.68
N THR A 101 12.71 -13.85 -2.59
CA THR A 101 13.55 -14.97 -2.15
C THR A 101 13.90 -15.81 -3.36
N ILE A 102 15.20 -15.96 -3.61
CA ILE A 102 15.70 -16.57 -4.83
C ILE A 102 16.45 -17.85 -4.46
N SER A 103 15.99 -18.98 -5.00
CA SER A 103 16.66 -20.27 -4.90
C SER A 103 17.11 -20.77 -6.28
N GLU A 104 17.82 -21.90 -6.28
CA GLU A 104 18.28 -22.57 -7.51
C GLU A 104 17.09 -22.90 -8.43
N ASP A 105 16.01 -23.42 -7.84
CA ASP A 105 14.83 -23.91 -8.57
C ASP A 105 13.71 -22.88 -8.69
N ASP A 106 13.51 -22.03 -7.67
CA ASP A 106 12.36 -21.12 -7.61
C ASP A 106 12.71 -19.65 -7.33
N VAL A 107 11.79 -18.76 -7.70
CA VAL A 107 11.80 -17.34 -7.34
C VAL A 107 10.47 -17.04 -6.66
N LEU A 108 10.52 -16.84 -5.35
CA LEU A 108 9.36 -16.48 -4.54
C LEU A 108 9.35 -14.98 -4.34
N VAL A 109 8.21 -14.34 -4.59
CA VAL A 109 8.05 -12.89 -4.45
C VAL A 109 6.85 -12.63 -3.56
N GLY A 110 7.10 -12.02 -2.40
CA GLY A 110 6.07 -11.50 -1.52
C GLY A 110 5.94 -9.99 -1.67
N THR A 111 4.71 -9.49 -1.62
CA THR A 111 4.42 -8.05 -1.58
C THR A 111 4.24 -7.63 -0.14
N CYS A 112 4.89 -6.55 0.26
CA CYS A 112 4.76 -5.98 1.59
C CYS A 112 4.09 -4.62 1.49
N HIS A 113 2.99 -4.47 2.23
CA HIS A 113 2.17 -3.26 2.22
C HIS A 113 2.58 -2.31 3.35
N LEU A 114 2.71 -1.03 3.03
CA LEU A 114 2.80 0.03 4.03
C LEU A 114 1.40 0.59 4.32
N PRO A 115 1.21 1.30 5.46
CA PRO A 115 -0.07 1.93 5.77
C PRO A 115 -0.56 2.85 4.65
N ASN A 116 -1.84 2.74 4.30
CA ASN A 116 -2.44 3.58 3.27
C ASN A 116 -2.40 5.06 3.70
N GLU A 117 -2.24 5.96 2.73
CA GLU A 117 -2.22 7.41 2.96
C GLU A 117 -3.49 7.85 3.70
N SER A 118 -4.63 7.40 3.19
CA SER A 118 -5.95 7.69 3.74
C SER A 118 -6.07 7.25 5.19
N THR A 119 -5.53 6.08 5.54
CA THR A 119 -5.57 5.56 6.91
C THR A 119 -4.73 6.42 7.84
N VAL A 120 -3.51 6.80 7.42
CA VAL A 120 -2.62 7.65 8.21
C VAL A 120 -3.20 9.05 8.41
N ILE A 121 -3.72 9.66 7.35
CA ILE A 121 -4.40 10.97 7.43
C ILE A 121 -5.60 10.90 8.38
N ASN A 122 -6.44 9.88 8.27
CA ASN A 122 -7.60 9.71 9.14
C ASN A 122 -7.19 9.58 10.62
N LEU A 123 -6.13 8.82 10.91
CA LEU A 123 -5.60 8.70 12.27
C LEU A 123 -5.10 10.04 12.81
N TYR A 124 -4.41 10.84 12.00
CA TYR A 124 -3.97 12.17 12.40
C TYR A 124 -5.14 13.11 12.67
N CYS A 125 -6.16 13.11 11.80
CA CYS A 125 -7.37 13.91 12.00
C CYS A 125 -8.10 13.53 13.29
N ILE A 126 -8.32 12.24 13.55
CA ILE A 126 -8.98 11.75 14.77
C ILE A 126 -8.16 12.15 16.02
N THR A 127 -6.85 11.93 15.98
CA THR A 127 -5.96 12.25 17.11
C THR A 127 -5.94 13.75 17.39
N ALA A 128 -5.92 14.60 16.35
CA ALA A 128 -5.99 16.04 16.50
C ALA A 128 -7.32 16.48 17.15
N ILE A 129 -8.46 15.93 16.70
CA ILE A 129 -9.77 16.22 17.28
C ILE A 129 -9.83 15.84 18.76
N ILE A 130 -9.37 14.64 19.11
CA ILE A 130 -9.32 14.17 20.50
C ILE A 130 -8.46 15.10 21.37
N THR A 131 -7.28 15.48 20.86
CA THR A 131 -6.35 16.37 21.55
C THR A 131 -6.96 17.75 21.78
N VAL A 132 -7.63 18.31 20.77
CA VAL A 132 -8.34 19.60 20.90
C VAL A 132 -9.46 19.51 21.94
N ILE A 133 -10.29 18.46 21.91
CA ILE A 133 -11.35 18.24 22.90
C ILE A 133 -10.77 18.14 24.31
N TRP A 134 -9.64 17.42 24.47
CA TRP A 134 -8.96 17.27 25.75
C TRP A 134 -8.42 18.61 26.28
N ILE A 135 -7.77 19.41 25.43
CA ILE A 135 -7.29 20.74 25.78
C ILE A 135 -8.48 21.64 26.18
N LEU A 136 -9.54 21.69 25.38
CA LEU A 136 -10.74 22.49 25.71
C LEU A 136 -11.36 22.07 27.04
N ARG A 137 -11.46 20.76 27.32
CA ARG A 137 -11.95 20.25 28.60
C ARG A 137 -11.03 20.65 29.76
N SER A 138 -9.72 20.54 29.61
CA SER A 138 -8.76 20.93 30.64
C SER A 138 -8.84 22.43 30.96
N LEU A 139 -9.01 23.29 29.95
CA LEU A 139 -9.18 24.73 30.12
C LEU A 139 -10.51 25.08 30.78
N LEU A 140 -11.61 24.42 30.40
CA LEU A 140 -12.90 24.57 31.07
C LEU A 140 -12.84 24.13 32.54
N MET A 141 -12.16 23.02 32.82
CA MET A 141 -11.96 22.51 34.17
C MET A 141 -11.10 23.44 35.04
N ALA A 142 -10.04 24.01 34.45
CA ALA A 142 -9.20 25.00 35.13
C ALA A 142 -9.97 26.30 35.39
N ARG A 143 -10.87 26.71 34.49
CA ARG A 143 -11.67 27.94 34.59
C ARG A 143 -12.90 27.79 35.50
N TYR A 144 -13.47 26.60 35.62
CA TYR A 144 -14.67 26.30 36.42
C TYR A 144 -14.48 25.08 37.35
N PRO A 145 -13.63 25.20 38.40
CA PRO A 145 -13.35 24.09 39.32
C PRO A 145 -14.59 23.58 40.09
N GLY A 146 -15.69 24.35 40.11
CA GLY A 146 -16.93 24.00 40.81
C GLY A 146 -17.87 23.02 40.07
N MET A 147 -17.69 22.80 38.76
CA MET A 147 -18.67 22.04 37.94
C MET A 147 -18.64 20.52 38.21
N LEU A 148 -17.50 19.99 38.66
CA LEU A 148 -17.32 18.56 38.96
C LEU A 148 -17.71 18.19 40.41
N ARG A 149 -18.00 19.18 41.27
CA ARG A 149 -18.48 18.94 42.64
C ARG A 149 -19.91 18.39 42.67
N ASN A 150 -20.73 18.73 41.66
CA ASN A 150 -22.13 18.28 41.56
C ASN A 150 -22.31 16.95 40.79
N LEU A 151 -21.34 16.52 39.99
CA LEU A 151 -21.41 15.21 39.29
C LEU A 151 -20.88 14.05 40.14
N ARG A 152 -20.08 14.34 41.18
CA ARG A 152 -19.60 13.36 42.16
C ARG A 152 -20.55 13.21 43.36
N SER A 153 -21.55 14.07 43.49
CA SER A 153 -22.47 14.11 44.64
C SER A 153 -23.78 13.36 44.42
N HIS A 154 -23.81 12.33 43.57
CA HIS A 154 -24.91 11.37 43.60
C HIS A 154 -24.73 10.48 44.85
N PRO A 155 -25.64 10.53 45.84
CA PRO A 155 -25.43 9.85 47.10
C PRO A 155 -25.63 8.34 46.89
N SER A 156 -24.59 7.56 47.16
CA SER A 156 -24.73 6.13 47.41
C SER A 156 -25.52 5.97 48.71
N SER A 157 -26.71 5.37 48.60
CA SER A 157 -27.55 4.96 49.72
C SER A 157 -26.85 3.90 50.55
N ASP A 158 -26.09 4.32 51.56
CA ASP A 158 -25.68 3.47 52.68
C ASP A 158 -25.99 4.19 54.00
N LYS A 159 -27.28 4.24 54.32
CA LYS A 159 -27.76 4.42 55.70
C LYS A 159 -28.41 3.11 56.15
N LEU A 160 -27.59 2.11 56.45
CA LEU A 160 -27.97 1.01 57.32
C LEU A 160 -26.82 0.79 58.30
N ILE A 161 -27.21 0.59 59.56
CA ILE A 161 -26.37 0.32 60.74
C ILE A 161 -25.85 1.58 61.47
N LYS A 162 -26.73 2.23 62.24
CA LYS A 162 -26.40 2.64 63.61
C LYS A 162 -27.65 2.83 64.47
N SER A 163 -27.49 2.47 65.74
CA SER A 163 -28.48 2.31 66.83
C SER A 163 -29.33 1.04 66.72
N GLY A 164 -29.25 0.11 67.66
CA GLY A 164 -29.01 0.27 69.10
C GLY A 164 -30.27 -0.15 69.80
#